data_AF-A0AAP0LZM5-F1
#
_entry.id   AF-A0AAP0LZM5-F1
#
_cell.length_a   1.000
_cell.length_b   1.000
_cell.length_c   1.000
_cell.angle_alpha   90.00
_cell.angle_beta   90.00
_cell.angle_gamma   90.00
#
_symmetry.space_group_name_H-M   'P 1'
#
loop_
_entity.id
_entity.type
_entity.pdbx_description
1 polymer ?
#
loop_
_entity_poly.entity_id
_entity_poly.type
_entity_poly.pdbx_seq_one_letter_code
_entity_poly.pdbx_strand_id
1 'polypeptide(L)' 'MINEMRIHAVGGAVKSLPTCDSVYGTQEGDTCFDVAKEFNLSTEFFSAINPNLNCDAIFVGQWLCVAGSA' A
#
# COMPACT_ATOMS: atom_id res chain seq x y z
N MET A 1 -3.91 -0.33 -19.64
CA MET A 1 -3.27 1.00 -19.66
C MET A 1 -1.95 0.85 -18.95
N ILE A 2 -0.88 1.22 -19.66
CA ILE A 2 0.53 0.95 -19.39
C ILE A 2 0.97 1.27 -17.97
N ASN A 3 1.75 0.38 -17.34
CA ASN A 3 2.77 0.82 -16.39
C ASN A 3 4.02 -0.04 -16.53
N GLU A 4 4.72 0.17 -17.66
CA GLU A 4 6.13 -0.17 -17.85
C GLU A 4 6.95 0.60 -16.80
N MET A 5 7.28 -0.01 -15.67
CA MET A 5 8.16 0.64 -14.71
C MET A 5 9.62 0.38 -15.10
N ARG A 6 10.28 1.44 -15.60
CA ARG A 6 11.73 1.50 -15.86
C ARG A 6 12.52 1.04 -14.63
N ILE A 7 13.15 -0.11 -14.74
CA ILE A 7 14.09 -0.63 -13.74
C ILE A 7 15.36 0.23 -13.78
N HIS A 8 15.57 1.03 -12.73
CA HIS A 8 16.87 1.63 -12.44
C HIS A 8 17.68 0.63 -11.59
N ALA A 9 18.35 -0.30 -12.26
CA ALA A 9 19.27 -1.22 -11.60
C ALA A 9 20.58 -0.50 -11.26
N VAL A 10 20.78 -0.18 -9.98
CA VAL A 10 22.10 0.17 -9.43
C VAL A 10 22.45 -0.91 -8.40
N GLY A 11 23.59 -1.57 -8.59
CA GLY A 11 24.02 -2.77 -7.86
C GLY A 11 23.93 -2.66 -6.33
N GLY A 12 22.94 -3.36 -5.78
CA GLY A 12 22.58 -3.51 -4.37
C GLY A 12 21.24 -4.24 -4.35
N ALA A 13 20.95 -5.05 -3.32
CA ALA A 13 19.72 -5.85 -3.24
C ALA A 13 18.50 -5.04 -3.71
N VAL A 14 17.89 -5.46 -4.83
CA VAL A 14 16.80 -4.72 -5.47
C VAL A 14 15.63 -4.69 -4.49
N LYS A 15 15.32 -3.53 -3.92
CA LYS A 15 14.02 -3.34 -3.27
C LYS A 15 12.99 -3.39 -4.38
N SER A 16 12.18 -4.44 -4.40
CA SER A 16 11.05 -4.57 -5.31
C SER A 16 10.16 -3.34 -5.18
N LEU A 17 9.57 -2.93 -6.29
CA LEU A 17 8.52 -1.92 -6.24
C LEU A 17 7.27 -2.59 -5.70
N PRO A 18 6.53 -1.94 -4.80
CA PRO A 18 5.36 -2.56 -4.22
C PRO A 18 4.32 -2.84 -5.31
N THR A 19 3.74 -4.03 -5.27
CA THR A 19 2.60 -4.41 -6.11
C THR A 19 1.33 -4.34 -5.29
N CYS A 20 0.20 -4.11 -5.97
CA CYS A 20 -1.10 -4.17 -5.35
C CYS A 20 -2.02 -5.12 -6.10
N ASP A 21 -2.39 -6.20 -5.42
CA ASP A 21 -3.21 -7.28 -5.96
C ASP A 21 -4.69 -7.11 -5.59
N SER A 22 -4.97 -6.45 -4.46
CA SER A 22 -6.33 -6.12 -4.01
C SER A 22 -6.38 -4.76 -3.32
N VAL A 23 -7.48 -4.04 -3.55
CA VAL A 23 -7.73 -2.71 -2.99
C VAL A 23 -8.99 -2.70 -2.14
N TYR A 24 -8.96 -1.88 -1.10
CA TYR A 24 -10.09 -1.57 -0.23
C TYR A 24 -10.41 -0.07 -0.32
N GLY A 25 -11.69 0.26 -0.47
CA GLY A 25 -12.16 1.64 -0.45
C GLY A 25 -12.52 2.02 0.98
N THR A 26 -11.81 2.99 1.53
CA THR A 26 -12.03 3.45 2.91
C THR A 26 -13.46 3.95 3.15
N GLN A 27 -13.94 3.67 4.35
CA GLN A 27 -15.24 4.04 4.87
C GLN A 27 -15.10 5.12 5.96
N GLU A 28 -16.23 5.70 6.35
CA GLU A 28 -16.26 6.69 7.44
C GLU A 28 -15.77 6.06 8.74
N GLY A 29 -14.81 6.73 9.40
CA GLY A 29 -14.22 6.28 10.66
C GLY A 29 -13.02 5.33 10.52
N ASP A 30 -12.65 4.94 9.30
CA ASP A 30 -11.46 4.11 9.10
C ASP A 30 -10.19 4.82 9.58
N THR A 31 -9.23 4.03 10.05
CA THR A 31 -7.83 4.43 10.26
C THR A 31 -6.92 3.44 9.54
N CYS A 32 -5.68 3.83 9.22
CA CYS A 32 -4.71 2.89 8.67
C CYS A 32 -4.52 1.64 9.56
N PHE A 33 -4.55 1.83 10.89
CA PHE A 33 -4.36 0.73 11.82
C PHE A 33 -5.54 -0.26 11.77
N ASP A 34 -6.77 0.26 11.77
CA ASP A 34 -7.96 -0.58 11.74
C ASP A 34 -8.10 -1.32 10.41
N VAL A 35 -7.80 -0.66 9.29
CA VAL A 35 -7.75 -1.31 7.97
C VAL A 35 -6.66 -2.38 7.92
N ALA A 36 -5.44 -2.07 8.35
CA ALA A 36 -4.37 -3.07 8.37
C ALA A 36 -4.76 -4.29 9.22
N LYS A 37 -5.36 -4.05 10.40
CA LYS A 37 -5.83 -5.10 11.29
C LYS A 37 -6.95 -5.95 10.67
N GLU A 38 -7.94 -5.33 10.05
CA GLU A 38 -9.06 -6.02 9.38
C GLU A 38 -8.56 -7.00 8.31
N PHE A 39 -7.54 -6.60 7.56
CA PHE A 39 -6.91 -7.44 6.53
C PHE A 39 -5.77 -8.32 7.04
N ASN A 40 -5.59 -8.44 8.36
CA ASN A 40 -4.54 -9.24 9.02
C ASN A 40 -3.10 -8.87 8.56
N LEU A 41 -2.86 -7.59 8.30
CA LEU A 41 -1.56 -7.04 7.92
C LEU A 41 -0.85 -6.43 9.11
N SER A 42 0.48 -6.53 9.15
CA SER A 42 1.26 -5.67 10.03
C SER A 42 1.21 -4.23 9.53
N THR A 43 1.33 -3.25 10.43
CA THR A 43 1.42 -1.83 10.07
C THR A 43 2.62 -1.54 9.18
N GLU A 44 3.74 -2.24 9.41
CA GLU A 44 4.94 -2.17 8.58
C GLU A 44 4.67 -2.62 7.15
N PHE A 45 4.06 -3.81 6.96
CA PHE A 45 3.76 -4.32 5.64
C PHE A 45 2.70 -3.47 4.92
N PHE A 46 1.66 -3.05 5.63
CA PHE A 46 0.64 -2.15 5.09
C PHE A 46 1.24 -0.83 4.60
N SER A 47 2.17 -0.24 5.36
CA SER A 47 2.87 0.98 4.96
C SER A 47 3.79 0.73 3.75
N ALA A 48 4.43 -0.44 3.69
CA ALA A 48 5.34 -0.79 2.60
C ALA A 48 4.61 -0.96 1.26
N ILE A 49 3.40 -1.54 1.25
CA ILE A 49 2.56 -1.66 0.04
C ILE A 49 1.77 -0.37 -0.27
N ASN A 50 1.77 0.62 0.63
CA ASN A 50 1.14 1.94 0.45
C ASN A 50 2.13 3.10 0.69
N PRO A 51 3.27 3.17 -0.03
CA PRO A 51 4.39 4.07 0.32
C PRO A 51 4.07 5.58 0.22
N ASN A 52 2.98 5.95 -0.46
CA ASN A 52 2.55 7.34 -0.63
C ASN A 52 1.37 7.73 0.28
N LEU A 53 0.91 6.81 1.13
CA LEU A 53 -0.24 7.05 1.98
C LEU A 53 0.15 7.89 3.20
N ASN A 54 -0.57 9.00 3.43
CA ASN A 54 -0.51 9.72 4.69
C ASN A 54 -1.62 9.22 5.62
N CYS A 55 -1.25 8.45 6.64
CA CYS A 55 -2.20 7.87 7.58
C CYS A 55 -2.92 8.88 8.48
N ASP A 56 -2.39 10.09 8.62
CA ASP A 56 -3.02 11.17 9.39
C ASP A 56 -4.06 11.94 8.57
N ALA A 57 -4.17 11.65 7.26
CA ALA A 57 -5.02 12.41 6.33
C ALA A 57 -5.76 11.49 5.33
N ILE A 58 -6.19 10.31 5.78
CA ILE A 58 -7.02 9.43 4.95
C ILE A 58 -8.46 9.97 4.85
N PHE A 59 -9.11 9.75 3.72
CA PHE A 59 -10.45 10.24 3.44
C PHE A 59 -11.35 9.15 2.87
N VAL A 60 -12.66 9.23 3.12
CA VAL A 60 -13.66 8.25 2.65
C VAL A 60 -13.57 8.08 1.13
N GLY A 61 -13.52 6.83 0.68
CA GLY A 61 -13.39 6.46 -0.73
C GLY A 61 -11.96 6.43 -1.25
N GLN A 62 -10.96 6.72 -0.42
CA GLN A 62 -9.56 6.50 -0.78
C GLN A 62 -9.28 5.00 -0.93
N TRP A 63 -8.64 4.62 -2.04
CA TRP A 63 -8.22 3.26 -2.31
C TRP A 63 -6.90 2.93 -1.61
N LEU A 64 -6.93 1.93 -0.73
CA LEU A 64 -5.77 1.42 0.00
C LEU A 64 -5.44 0.01 -0.49
N CYS A 65 -4.16 -0.28 -0.66
CA CYS A 65 -3.73 -1.62 -0.97
C CYS A 65 -3.80 -2.52 0.27
N VAL A 66 -4.43 -3.69 0.12
CA VAL A 66 -4.67 -4.65 1.22
C VAL A 66 -4.19 -6.07 0.92
N ALA A 67 -3.67 -6.29 -0.29
CA ALA A 67 -2.91 -7.49 -0.65
C ALA A 67 -1.91 -7.12 -1.74
N GLY A 68 -0.68 -7.62 -1.66
CA GLY A 68 0.38 -7.25 -2.59
C GLY A 68 1.76 -7.75 -2.17
N SER A 69 2.79 -7.14 -2.72
CA SER A 69 4.19 -7.35 -2.34
C SER A 69 4.88 -6.02 -2.10
N ALA A 70 5.90 -5.99 -1.25
CA ALA A 70 6.61 -4.79 -0.79
C ALA A 70 8.05 -4.71 -1.30
#